data_AF-A0A7R9EXZ8-F1
#
_entry.id   AF-A0A7R9EXZ8-F1
#
_cell.length_a   1.000
_cell.length_b   1.000
_cell.length_c   1.000
_cell.angle_alpha   90.00
_cell.angle_beta   90.00
_cell.angle_gamma   90.00
#
_symmetry.space_group_name_H-M   'P 1'
#
loop_
_entity.id
_entity.type
_entity.pdbx_description
1 polymer ?
#
loop_
_entity_poly.entity_id
_entity_poly.type
_entity_poly.pdbx_seq_one_letter_code
_entity_poly.pdbx_strand_id
1 'polypeptide(L)'
;MGVNENEEEQSRSEEDEAPARMTHETALQHVDGLLQYLEEQNDNAHLAEKLMLRKVQSRMISVKKGCSVPVLIGSGVTAANLCDYLQANAVIVGTHFKHNGQWQNEVDVERVKVFMDKMHQARLKTSTD
;
A
#
# COMPACT_ATOMS: atom_id res chain seq x y z
N MET A 1 50.84 -38.83 -28.64
CA MET A 1 50.36 -38.01 -29.77
C MET A 1 49.10 -38.67 -30.30
N GLY A 2 47.99 -37.94 -30.31
CA GLY A 2 46.67 -38.40 -30.71
C GLY A 2 45.63 -37.58 -29.97
N VAL A 3 45.16 -36.51 -30.61
CA VAL A 3 44.30 -35.46 -30.05
C VAL A 3 42.83 -35.77 -30.42
N ASN A 4 41.93 -35.46 -29.48
CA ASN A 4 40.50 -35.11 -29.57
C ASN A 4 39.55 -35.83 -30.54
N GLU A 5 38.37 -36.16 -30.00
CA GLU A 5 37.09 -35.64 -30.51
C GLU A 5 36.09 -35.48 -29.35
N ASN A 6 35.39 -34.34 -29.39
CA ASN A 6 34.36 -33.88 -28.46
C ASN A 6 33.01 -34.52 -28.78
N GLU A 7 32.23 -34.89 -27.76
CA GLU A 7 30.75 -34.81 -27.72
C GLU A 7 30.39 -34.52 -26.26
N GLU A 8 30.11 -33.27 -25.88
CA GLU A 8 28.76 -32.71 -25.77
C GLU A 8 27.80 -33.55 -24.91
N GLU A 9 27.74 -33.22 -23.61
CA GLU A 9 26.45 -33.21 -22.90
C GLU A 9 26.45 -32.05 -21.90
N GLN A 10 25.97 -30.91 -22.41
CA GLN A 10 25.61 -29.73 -21.65
C GLN A 10 24.34 -29.99 -20.83
N SER A 11 24.21 -29.19 -19.77
CA SER A 11 22.98 -28.81 -19.08
C SER A 11 22.44 -29.78 -18.03
N ARG A 12 23.00 -29.68 -16.82
CA ARG A 12 22.17 -29.71 -15.63
C ARG A 12 22.16 -28.29 -15.07
N SER A 13 21.13 -27.56 -15.45
CA SER A 13 20.74 -26.29 -14.85
C SER A 13 20.71 -26.46 -13.33
N GLU A 14 21.70 -25.89 -12.65
CA GLU A 14 21.60 -25.56 -11.23
C GLU A 14 20.46 -24.54 -11.12
N GLU A 15 19.29 -25.10 -10.82
CA GLU A 15 18.29 -24.54 -9.92
C GLU A 15 18.23 -23.00 -9.97
N ASP A 16 17.34 -22.51 -10.84
CA ASP A 16 16.54 -21.32 -10.56
C ASP A 16 15.98 -21.47 -9.14
N GLU A 17 16.75 -21.02 -8.15
CA GLU A 17 16.31 -20.87 -6.78
C GLU A 17 15.30 -19.73 -6.81
N ALA A 18 14.06 -20.09 -7.11
CA ALA A 18 12.91 -19.20 -7.05
C ALA A 18 13.00 -18.44 -5.72
N PRO A 19 12.97 -17.09 -5.73
CA PRO A 19 13.22 -16.31 -4.54
C PRO A 19 12.29 -16.80 -3.45
N ALA A 20 12.88 -17.26 -2.33
CA ALA A 20 12.20 -17.84 -1.20
C ALA A 20 10.89 -17.09 -0.97
N ARG A 21 9.75 -17.80 -1.04
CA ARG A 21 8.43 -17.21 -0.82
C ARG A 21 8.44 -16.54 0.54
N MET A 22 8.69 -15.22 0.57
CA MET A 22 8.73 -14.47 1.81
C MET A 22 7.35 -14.59 2.45
N THR A 23 7.32 -15.06 3.70
CA THR A 23 6.08 -15.03 4.45
C THR A 23 5.66 -13.58 4.63
N HIS A 24 4.35 -13.32 4.66
CA HIS A 24 3.81 -11.96 4.86
C HIS A 24 4.38 -11.32 6.13
N GLU A 25 4.61 -12.11 7.17
CA GLU A 25 5.17 -11.64 8.44
C GLU A 25 6.65 -11.22 8.31
N THR A 26 7.46 -12.02 7.62
CA THR A 26 8.87 -11.67 7.34
C THR A 26 8.98 -10.43 6.45
N ALA A 27 8.05 -10.25 5.50
CA ALA A 27 7.99 -9.05 4.68
C ALA A 27 7.66 -7.79 5.51
N LEU A 28 6.77 -7.91 6.50
CA LEU A 28 6.45 -6.80 7.41
C LEU A 28 7.60 -6.46 8.36
N GLN A 29 8.28 -7.46 8.93
CA GLN A 29 9.45 -7.25 9.78
C GLN A 29 10.59 -6.56 9.03
N HIS A 30 10.82 -6.91 7.76
CA HIS A 30 11.79 -6.23 6.91
C HIS A 30 11.44 -4.76 6.66
N VAL A 31 10.15 -4.47 6.43
CA VAL A 31 9.66 -3.10 6.25
C VAL A 31 9.85 -2.28 7.53
N ASP A 32 9.56 -2.86 8.70
CA ASP A 32 9.76 -2.19 9.99
C ASP A 32 11.24 -1.90 10.27
N GLY A 33 12.15 -2.82 9.92
CA GLY A 33 13.60 -2.63 10.03
C GLY A 33 14.15 -1.56 9.08
N LEU A 34 13.69 -1.53 7.82
CA LEU A 34 14.03 -0.47 6.86
C LEU A 34 13.59 0.90 7.35
N LEU A 35 12.46 0.97 8.05
CA LEU A 35 11.94 2.20 8.61
C LEU A 35 12.82 2.76 9.72
N GLN A 36 13.28 1.90 10.63
CA GLN A 36 14.18 2.34 11.70
C GLN A 36 15.53 2.81 11.13
N TYR A 37 16.06 2.09 10.13
CA TYR A 37 17.30 2.49 9.45
C TYR A 37 17.18 3.84 8.71
N LEU A 38 16.02 4.11 8.10
CA LEU A 38 15.82 5.35 7.36
C LEU A 38 15.47 6.54 8.27
N GLU A 39 14.84 6.33 9.43
CA GLU A 39 14.69 7.37 10.45
C GLU A 39 16.04 7.92 10.92
N GLU A 40 17.09 7.09 10.90
CA GLU A 40 18.45 7.46 11.31
C GLU A 40 19.21 8.32 10.27
N GLN A 41 18.80 8.34 9.00
CA GLN A 41 19.61 8.90 7.90
C GLN A 41 19.24 10.34 7.46
N ASN A 42 18.34 11.03 8.17
CA ASN A 42 18.04 12.48 8.11
C ASN A 42 17.89 13.20 6.74
N ASP A 43 17.74 12.50 5.61
CA ASP A 43 17.36 13.08 4.30
C ASP A 43 16.13 12.36 3.75
N ASN A 44 15.02 12.46 4.50
CA ASN A 44 14.05 11.37 4.54
C ASN A 44 12.57 11.78 4.60
N ALA A 45 12.21 13.06 4.43
CA ALA A 45 10.81 13.48 4.67
C ALA A 45 9.79 12.75 3.77
N HIS A 46 10.05 12.69 2.46
CA HIS A 46 9.11 12.07 1.50
C HIS A 46 9.14 10.53 1.54
N LEU A 47 10.30 9.95 1.88
CA LEU A 47 10.47 8.50 1.99
C LEU A 47 9.85 7.99 3.29
N ALA A 48 10.09 8.69 4.41
CA ALA A 48 9.44 8.42 5.68
C ALA A 48 7.91 8.54 5.56
N GLU A 49 7.40 9.55 4.85
CA GLU A 49 5.97 9.68 4.56
C GLU A 49 5.41 8.46 3.82
N LYS A 50 6.04 8.05 2.71
CA LYS A 50 5.61 6.86 1.93
C LYS A 50 5.67 5.57 2.74
N LEU A 51 6.70 5.40 3.56
CA LEU A 51 6.86 4.20 4.38
C LEU A 51 5.88 4.18 5.56
N MET A 52 5.59 5.33 6.16
CA MET A 52 4.57 5.45 7.20
C MET A 52 3.17 5.12 6.66
N LEU A 53 2.85 5.58 5.45
CA LEU A 53 1.62 5.18 4.75
C LEU A 53 1.55 3.66 4.54
N ARG A 54 2.66 3.02 4.14
CA ARG A 54 2.70 1.55 4.02
C ARG A 54 2.51 0.82 5.35
N LYS A 55 3.07 1.31 6.45
CA LYS A 55 2.82 0.78 7.80
C LYS A 55 1.32 0.83 8.14
N VAL A 56 0.66 1.95 7.87
CA VAL A 56 -0.78 2.11 8.12
C VAL A 56 -1.60 1.13 7.28
N GLN A 57 -1.28 1.01 5.99
CA GLN A 57 -1.93 0.04 5.09
C GLN A 57 -1.76 -1.40 5.57
N SER A 58 -0.55 -1.79 5.98
CA SER A 58 -0.28 -3.12 6.52
C SER A 58 -1.10 -3.42 7.77
N ARG A 59 -1.18 -2.48 8.73
CA ARG A 59 -1.99 -2.64 9.93
C ARG A 59 -3.46 -2.83 9.59
N MET A 60 -3.99 -2.01 8.69
CA MET A 60 -5.38 -2.14 8.22
C MET A 60 -5.65 -3.52 7.63
N ILE A 61 -4.76 -4.03 6.77
CA ILE A 61 -4.89 -5.36 6.16
C ILE A 61 -4.83 -6.44 7.24
N SER A 62 -3.91 -6.32 8.19
CA SER A 62 -3.76 -7.27 9.30
C SER A 62 -5.01 -7.33 10.17
N VAL A 63 -5.59 -6.18 10.52
CA VAL A 63 -6.87 -6.10 11.27
C VAL A 63 -7.98 -6.77 10.47
N LYS A 64 -8.12 -6.45 9.18
CA LYS A 64 -9.14 -7.02 8.30
C LYS A 64 -9.02 -8.55 8.16
N LYS A 65 -7.81 -9.10 8.22
CA LYS A 65 -7.58 -10.57 8.23
C LYS A 65 -7.91 -11.21 9.57
N GLY A 66 -7.72 -10.48 10.68
CA GLY A 66 -7.91 -10.98 12.04
C GLY A 66 -9.34 -10.83 12.58
N CYS A 67 -10.20 -10.05 11.94
CA CYS A 67 -11.58 -9.86 12.37
C CYS A 67 -12.58 -10.13 11.23
N SER A 68 -13.76 -10.65 11.58
CA SER A 68 -14.86 -10.89 10.64
C SER A 68 -15.78 -9.68 10.45
N VAL A 69 -15.53 -8.60 11.19
CA VAL A 69 -16.34 -7.37 11.15
C VAL A 69 -15.80 -6.37 10.12
N PRO A 70 -16.65 -5.55 9.49
CA PRO A 70 -16.19 -4.52 8.54
C PRO A 70 -15.24 -3.51 9.18
N VAL A 71 -14.12 -3.21 8.50
CA VAL A 71 -13.14 -2.21 8.92
C VAL A 71 -13.41 -0.88 8.23
N LEU A 72 -13.63 0.17 9.03
CA LEU A 72 -13.91 1.53 8.56
C LEU A 72 -12.73 2.46 8.90
N ILE A 73 -12.38 3.37 7.99
CA ILE A 73 -11.31 4.37 8.19
C ILE A 73 -11.91 5.76 8.33
N GLY A 74 -11.57 6.46 9.41
CA GLY A 74 -11.99 7.86 9.67
C GLY A 74 -10.83 8.86 9.82
N SER A 75 -9.59 8.46 9.55
CA SER A 75 -8.37 9.21 9.87
C SER A 75 -8.06 10.37 8.92
N GLY A 76 -9.00 11.31 8.76
CA GLY A 76 -8.77 12.48 7.91
C GLY A 76 -8.68 12.11 6.42
N VAL A 77 -9.57 11.23 5.97
CA VAL A 77 -9.68 10.87 4.54
C VAL A 77 -10.06 12.12 3.73
N THR A 78 -9.35 12.32 2.63
CA THR A 78 -9.53 13.42 1.68
C THR A 78 -9.58 12.87 0.28
N ALA A 79 -9.99 13.69 -0.69
CA ALA A 79 -9.87 13.30 -2.09
C ALA A 79 -8.42 12.94 -2.44
N ALA A 80 -7.41 13.64 -1.91
CA ALA A 80 -6.00 13.39 -2.23
C ALA A 80 -5.52 11.98 -1.86
N ASN A 81 -5.84 11.51 -0.65
CA ASN A 81 -5.35 10.24 -0.08
C ASN A 81 -6.36 9.07 -0.18
N LEU A 82 -7.49 9.27 -0.86
CA LEU A 82 -8.55 8.25 -0.97
C LEU A 82 -8.05 6.90 -1.49
N CYS A 83 -7.13 6.93 -2.47
CA CYS A 83 -6.57 5.72 -3.08
C CYS A 83 -5.82 4.83 -2.07
N ASP A 84 -5.28 5.43 -1.01
CA ASP A 84 -4.49 4.72 -0.01
C ASP A 84 -5.35 3.81 0.88
N TYR A 85 -6.67 4.03 0.89
CA TYR A 85 -7.62 3.36 1.78
C TYR A 85 -8.66 2.51 1.04
N LEU A 86 -8.51 2.26 -0.27
CA LEU A 86 -9.49 1.50 -1.06
C LEU A 86 -9.71 0.06 -0.59
N GLN A 87 -8.75 -0.51 0.14
CA GLN A 87 -8.88 -1.85 0.71
C GLN A 87 -9.77 -1.90 1.98
N ALA A 88 -10.09 -0.76 2.58
CA ALA A 88 -11.05 -0.67 3.69
C ALA A 88 -12.48 -1.01 3.20
N ASN A 89 -13.35 -1.42 4.12
CA ASN A 89 -14.74 -1.69 3.76
C ASN A 89 -15.52 -0.39 3.52
N ALA A 90 -15.21 0.66 4.28
CA ALA A 90 -15.75 2.00 4.07
C ALA A 90 -14.85 3.08 4.68
N VAL A 91 -15.10 4.33 4.27
CA VAL A 91 -14.43 5.52 4.79
C VAL A 91 -15.45 6.48 5.38
N ILE A 92 -15.08 7.15 6.48
CA ILE A 92 -15.86 8.21 7.12
C ILE A 92 -15.12 9.52 6.87
N VAL A 93 -15.80 10.47 6.22
CA VAL A 93 -15.22 11.75 5.82
C VAL A 93 -15.91 12.87 6.60
N GLY A 94 -15.13 13.60 7.39
CA GLY A 94 -15.63 14.69 8.24
C GLY A 94 -15.23 16.06 7.73
N THR A 95 -14.22 16.66 8.37
CA THR A 95 -13.74 18.03 8.09
C THR A 95 -13.42 18.30 6.62
N HIS A 96 -13.00 17.29 5.85
CA HIS A 96 -12.74 17.46 4.41
C HIS A 96 -13.97 17.89 3.61
N PHE A 97 -15.18 17.57 4.06
CA PHE A 97 -16.42 18.02 3.43
C PHE A 97 -16.90 19.39 3.93
N LYS A 98 -16.26 19.97 4.95
CA LYS A 98 -16.65 21.26 5.49
C LYS A 98 -15.91 22.39 4.79
N HIS A 99 -16.55 23.56 4.67
CA HIS A 99 -15.85 24.75 4.22
C HIS A 99 -14.61 25.02 5.09
N ASN A 100 -13.49 25.34 4.44
CA ASN A 100 -12.19 25.59 5.07
C ASN A 100 -11.68 24.48 6.01
N GLY A 101 -12.22 23.26 5.94
CA GLY A 101 -11.79 22.17 6.81
C GLY A 101 -12.21 22.31 8.28
N GLN A 102 -13.11 23.24 8.62
CA GLN A 102 -13.51 23.48 10.00
C GLN A 102 -14.83 22.77 10.31
N TRP A 103 -14.86 21.96 11.37
CA TRP A 103 -16.00 21.11 11.69
C TRP A 103 -17.31 21.88 11.93
N GLN A 104 -17.19 23.12 12.43
CA GLN A 104 -18.30 24.04 12.73
C GLN A 104 -19.03 24.49 11.46
N ASN A 105 -18.34 24.48 10.32
CA ASN A 105 -18.88 25.04 9.08
C ASN A 105 -19.88 24.10 8.42
N GLU A 106 -20.64 24.66 7.49
CA GLU A 106 -21.52 23.89 6.62
C GLU A 106 -20.74 22.96 5.69
N VAL A 107 -21.47 21.98 5.15
CA VAL A 107 -20.92 21.06 4.16
C VAL A 107 -20.81 21.79 2.82
N ASP A 108 -19.63 21.72 2.22
CA ASP A 108 -19.33 22.23 0.90
C ASP A 108 -19.70 21.18 -0.16
N VAL A 109 -20.79 21.44 -0.89
CA VAL A 109 -21.34 20.52 -1.88
C VAL A 109 -20.35 20.22 -3.01
N GLU A 110 -19.55 21.20 -3.44
CA GLU A 110 -18.58 21.00 -4.52
C GLU A 110 -17.45 20.07 -4.07
N ARG A 111 -16.99 20.21 -2.82
CA ARG A 111 -15.99 19.28 -2.25
C ARG A 111 -16.51 17.85 -2.16
N VAL A 112 -17.80 17.67 -1.84
CA VAL A 112 -18.43 16.34 -1.83
C VAL A 112 -18.48 15.75 -3.24
N LYS A 113 -18.90 16.53 -4.25
CA LYS A 113 -18.95 16.07 -5.65
C LYS A 113 -17.58 15.62 -6.13
N VAL A 114 -16.55 16.45 -5.97
CA VAL A 114 -15.17 16.13 -6.37
C VAL A 114 -14.67 14.85 -5.72
N PHE A 115 -14.97 14.67 -4.43
CA PHE A 115 -14.61 13.45 -3.72
C PHE A 115 -15.32 12.21 -4.29
N MET A 116 -16.63 12.31 -4.53
CA MET A 116 -17.43 11.20 -5.04
C MET A 116 -17.05 10.83 -6.48
N ASP A 117 -16.71 11.82 -7.32
CA ASP A 117 -16.19 11.58 -8.67
C ASP A 117 -14.88 10.80 -8.61
N LYS A 118 -13.96 11.20 -7.71
CA LYS A 118 -12.70 10.48 -7.53
C LYS A 118 -12.92 9.07 -6.98
N MET A 119 -13.87 8.87 -6.06
CA MET A 119 -14.24 7.54 -5.55
C MET A 119 -14.79 6.66 -6.66
N HIS A 120 -15.66 7.21 -7.51
CA HIS A 120 -16.24 6.47 -8.63
C HIS A 120 -15.15 6.03 -9.62
N GLN A 121 -14.25 6.94 -9.98
CA GLN A 121 -13.10 6.63 -10.85
C GLN A 121 -12.18 5.57 -10.24
N ALA A 122 -11.90 5.65 -8.93
CA ALA A 122 -11.06 4.68 -8.25
C ALA A 122 -11.68 3.28 -8.26
N ARG A 123 -13.00 3.17 -8.03
CA ARG A 123 -13.74 1.89 -8.07
C ARG A 123 -13.77 1.26 -9.45
N LEU A 124 -13.96 2.06 -10.51
CA LEU A 124 -13.94 1.55 -11.88
C LEU A 124 -12.58 0.96 -12.27
N LYS A 125 -11.47 1.58 -11.83
CA LYS A 125 -10.12 1.07 -12.10
C LYS A 125 -9.86 -0.27 -11.41
N THR A 126 -10.41 -0.49 -10.22
CA THR A 126 -10.22 -1.75 -9.46
C THR A 126 -11.07 -2.92 -9.93
N SER A 127 -12.03 -2.72 -10.85
CA SER A 127 -12.89 -3.80 -11.38
C SER A 127 -12.37 -4.42 -12.68
N THR A 128 -11.26 -3.91 -13.21
CA THR A 128 -10.64 -4.40 -14.46
C THR A 128 -9.41 -5.29 -14.22
N ASP A 129 -9.05 -5.55 -12.95
CA ASP A 129 -7.97 -6.47 -12.53
C ASP A 129 -8.52 -7.73 -11.85
#